data_AF-A0A2S2FJ67-F1
#
_entry.id   AF-A0A2S2FJ67-F1
#
_cell.length_a   1.000
_cell.length_b   1.000
_cell.length_c   1.000
_cell.angle_alpha   90.00
_cell.angle_beta   90.00
_cell.angle_gamma   90.00
#
_symmetry.space_group_name_H-M   'P 1'
#
loop_
_entity.id
_entity.type
_entity.pdbx_description
1 polymer ?
#
loop_
_entity_poly.entity_id
_entity_poly.type
_entity_poly.pdbx_seq_one_letter_code
_entity_poly.pdbx_strand_id
1 'polypeptide(L)'
;MHKSPAISLPVFYSLIIAQFILPLISALVDLFSPQPELALLDKTLYTEPQALEIFIICGAFIIVLVITIGLFFRKNWARKAYLYTFFPAFLLYFLPYMHWIYMSSFAAIFSDLAFVCSGILLTILAIPTLYEPLFEDKF
;
A
#
# COMPACT_ATOMS: atom_id res chain seq x y z
N MET A 1 16.23 -28.49 -14.72
CA MET A 1 16.54 -27.74 -13.48
C MET A 1 15.24 -27.23 -12.89
N HIS A 2 14.83 -27.74 -11.74
CA HIS A 2 13.71 -27.17 -10.99
C HIS A 2 14.14 -25.75 -10.58
N LYS A 3 13.58 -24.71 -11.22
CA LYS A 3 13.79 -23.33 -10.77
C LYS A 3 13.03 -23.18 -9.46
N SER A 4 13.71 -23.40 -8.33
CA SER A 4 13.17 -22.97 -7.04
C SER A 4 12.93 -21.46 -7.13
N PRO A 5 11.72 -20.97 -6.79
CA PRO A 5 11.45 -19.55 -6.86
C PRO A 5 12.42 -18.80 -5.95
N ALA A 6 12.93 -17.66 -6.41
CA ALA A 6 13.88 -16.86 -5.64
C ALA A 6 13.31 -16.37 -4.29
N ILE A 7 11.98 -16.35 -4.16
CA ILE A 7 11.24 -16.01 -2.94
C ILE A 7 10.16 -17.06 -2.69
N SER A 8 9.96 -17.43 -1.43
CA SER A 8 8.95 -18.41 -1.04
C SER A 8 7.54 -17.80 -1.02
N LEU A 9 6.51 -18.64 -1.25
CA LEU A 9 5.10 -18.24 -1.20
C LEU A 9 4.70 -17.52 0.11
N PRO A 10 5.15 -17.97 1.30
CA PRO A 10 4.85 -17.26 2.54
C PRO A 10 5.36 -15.83 2.54
N VAL A 11 6.57 -15.59 2.05
CA VAL A 11 7.15 -14.23 2.00
C VAL A 11 6.34 -13.34 1.04
N PHE A 12 5.91 -13.87 -0.10
CA PHE A 12 5.04 -13.14 -1.03
C PHE A 12 3.73 -12.70 -0.36
N TYR A 13 3.03 -13.60 0.34
CA TYR A 13 1.79 -13.25 1.04
C TYR A 13 2.03 -12.30 2.22
N SER A 14 3.14 -12.48 2.96
CA SER A 14 3.51 -11.56 4.03
C SER A 14 3.72 -10.14 3.52
N LEU A 15 4.34 -9.96 2.34
CA LEU A 15 4.51 -8.64 1.72
C LEU A 15 3.17 -8.00 1.37
N ILE A 16 2.22 -8.77 0.83
CA ILE A 16 0.86 -8.28 0.53
C ILE A 16 0.16 -7.84 1.82
N ILE A 17 0.23 -8.65 2.87
CA ILE A 17 -0.43 -8.36 4.16
C ILE A 17 0.20 -7.14 4.84
N ALA A 18 1.54 -7.05 4.83
CA ALA A 18 2.28 -5.98 5.48
C ALA A 18 1.90 -4.60 4.94
N GLN A 19 1.56 -4.48 3.66
CA GLN A 19 1.10 -3.22 3.05
C GLN A 19 -0.18 -2.64 3.67
N PHE A 20 -1.00 -3.46 4.32
CA PHE A 20 -2.23 -3.01 4.98
C PHE A 20 -2.08 -2.91 6.49
N ILE A 21 -1.38 -3.89 7.10
CA ILE A 21 -1.20 -3.92 8.55
C ILE A 21 -0.31 -2.78 9.02
N LEU A 22 0.78 -2.47 8.30
CA LEU A 22 1.73 -1.45 8.75
C LEU A 22 1.12 -0.03 8.75
N PRO A 23 0.40 0.42 7.69
CA PRO A 23 -0.31 1.70 7.76
C PRO A 23 -1.44 1.72 8.80
N LEU A 24 -2.09 0.57 9.06
CA LEU A 24 -3.09 0.49 10.13
C LEU A 24 -2.45 0.69 11.52
N ILE A 25 -1.28 0.09 11.76
CA ILE A 25 -0.53 0.29 13.00
C ILE A 25 -0.08 1.75 13.12
N SER A 26 0.42 2.35 12.03
CA SER A 26 0.73 3.79 11.94
C SER A 26 -0.45 4.65 12.39
N ALA A 27 -1.62 4.45 11.79
CA ALA A 27 -2.83 5.19 12.11
C ALA A 27 -3.26 5.05 13.58
N LEU A 28 -3.14 3.84 14.15
CA LEU A 28 -3.45 3.61 15.57
C LEU A 28 -2.46 4.32 16.49
N VAL A 29 -1.17 4.31 16.16
CA VAL A 29 -0.14 5.05 16.93
C VAL A 29 -0.47 6.54 16.95
N ASP A 30 -0.82 7.13 15.81
CA ASP A 30 -1.17 8.54 15.72
C ASP A 30 -2.44 8.88 16.49
N LEU A 31 -3.46 8.03 16.42
CA LEU A 31 -4.72 8.22 17.16
C LEU A 31 -4.51 8.30 18.68
N PHE A 32 -3.57 7.53 19.23
CA PHE A 32 -3.29 7.49 20.66
C PHE A 32 -2.17 8.46 21.10
N SER A 33 -1.58 9.21 20.16
CA SER A 33 -0.49 10.15 20.43
C SER A 33 -1.04 11.58 20.56
N PRO A 34 -1.02 12.19 21.76
CA PRO A 34 -1.50 13.56 21.96
C PRO A 34 -0.47 14.57 21.46
N GLN A 35 -0.37 14.76 20.15
CA GLN A 35 0.58 15.72 19.57
C GLN A 35 -0.11 17.05 19.22
N PRO A 36 0.37 18.19 19.77
CA PRO A 36 -0.20 19.51 19.50
C PRO A 36 0.03 19.98 18.05
N GLU A 37 0.98 19.36 17.34
CA GLU A 37 1.28 19.63 15.93
C GLU A 37 0.14 19.18 15.00
N LEU A 38 -0.54 18.06 15.29
CA LEU A 38 -1.74 17.63 14.55
C LEU A 38 -2.84 18.67 14.64
N ALA A 39 -3.09 19.20 15.85
CA ALA A 39 -4.16 20.16 16.10
C ALA A 39 -3.93 21.52 15.39
N LEU A 40 -2.68 21.86 15.06
CA LEU A 40 -2.35 23.05 14.27
C LEU A 40 -2.47 22.78 12.77
N LEU A 41 -2.10 21.58 12.32
CA LEU A 41 -2.20 21.19 10.92
C LEU A 41 -3.67 21.03 10.48
N ASP A 42 -4.51 20.42 11.32
CA ASP A 42 -5.96 20.32 11.12
C ASP A 42 -6.61 21.69 10.93
N LYS A 43 -6.15 22.71 11.66
CA LYS A 43 -6.70 24.08 11.55
C LYS A 43 -6.27 24.82 10.29
N THR A 44 -5.20 24.39 9.63
CA THR A 44 -4.61 25.10 8.48
C THR A 44 -4.90 24.44 7.15
N LEU A 45 -4.97 23.09 7.11
CA LEU A 45 -5.26 22.34 5.88
C LEU A 45 -6.77 22.13 5.61
N TYR A 46 -7.63 22.14 6.61
CA TYR A 46 -9.09 22.02 6.42
C TYR A 46 -9.72 23.40 6.19
N THR A 47 -9.41 24.03 5.06
CA THR A 47 -9.95 25.35 4.69
C THR A 47 -11.18 25.27 3.77
N GLU A 48 -11.41 24.12 3.11
CA GLU A 48 -12.52 23.89 2.17
C GLU A 48 -13.10 22.46 2.33
N PRO A 49 -14.34 22.18 1.86
CA PRO A 49 -14.92 20.84 1.94
C PRO A 49 -14.13 19.82 1.07
N GLN A 50 -13.33 18.97 1.72
CA GLN A 50 -12.50 17.92 1.09
C GLN A 50 -13.31 16.69 0.61
N ALA A 51 -14.61 16.83 0.38
CA ALA A 51 -15.50 15.73 -0.01
C ALA A 51 -15.06 15.03 -1.32
N LEU A 52 -14.49 15.80 -2.26
CA LEU A 52 -13.95 15.27 -3.51
C LEU A 52 -12.71 14.40 -3.27
N GLU A 53 -11.78 14.85 -2.41
CA GLU A 53 -10.57 14.08 -2.08
C GLU A 53 -10.94 12.77 -1.40
N ILE A 54 -11.87 12.81 -0.43
CA ILE A 54 -12.38 11.62 0.24
C ILE A 54 -12.98 10.64 -0.78
N PHE A 55 -13.80 11.13 -1.72
CA PHE A 55 -14.38 10.30 -2.77
C PHE A 55 -13.31 9.61 -3.62
N ILE A 56 -12.27 10.35 -4.03
CA ILE A 56 -11.14 9.80 -4.79
C ILE A 56 -10.39 8.73 -3.98
N ILE A 57 -10.10 9.00 -2.71
CA ILE A 57 -9.38 8.09 -1.82
C ILE A 57 -10.19 6.81 -1.59
N CYS A 58 -11.50 6.92 -1.33
CA CYS A 58 -12.38 5.76 -1.18
C CYS A 58 -12.43 4.92 -2.46
N GLY A 59 -12.55 5.55 -3.63
CA GLY A 59 -12.52 4.87 -4.92
C GLY A 59 -11.20 4.12 -5.15
N ALA A 60 -10.07 4.79 -4.87
CA ALA A 60 -8.76 4.18 -4.98
C ALA A 60 -8.57 3.01 -4.01
N PHE A 61 -9.05 3.12 -2.77
CA PHE A 61 -9.01 2.05 -1.78
C PHE A 61 -9.74 0.79 -2.28
N ILE A 62 -10.92 0.95 -2.89
CA ILE A 62 -11.66 -0.17 -3.48
C ILE A 62 -10.85 -0.83 -4.62
N ILE A 63 -10.26 -0.03 -5.51
CA ILE A 63 -9.43 -0.55 -6.60
C ILE A 63 -8.25 -1.34 -6.05
N VAL A 64 -7.54 -0.79 -5.06
CA VAL A 64 -6.41 -1.46 -4.40
C VAL A 64 -6.86 -2.77 -3.75
N LEU A 65 -8.03 -2.81 -3.08
CA LEU A 65 -8.57 -4.06 -2.50
C LEU A 65 -8.83 -5.14 -3.57
N VAL A 66 -9.45 -4.77 -4.70
CA VAL A 66 -9.71 -5.71 -5.80
C VAL A 66 -8.40 -6.29 -6.35
N ILE A 67 -7.38 -5.45 -6.53
CA ILE A 67 -6.05 -5.86 -6.97
C ILE A 67 -5.42 -6.81 -5.96
N THR A 68 -5.45 -6.46 -4.67
CA THR A 68 -4.92 -7.28 -3.58
C THR A 68 -5.55 -8.65 -3.52
N ILE A 69 -6.89 -8.74 -3.62
CA ILE A 69 -7.60 -10.03 -3.69
C ILE A 69 -7.09 -10.85 -4.88
N GLY A 70 -6.97 -10.22 -6.05
CA GLY A 70 -6.42 -10.87 -7.23
C GLY A 70 -4.98 -11.35 -7.05
N LEU A 71 -4.13 -10.61 -6.32
CA LEU A 71 -2.77 -11.01 -5.98
C LEU A 71 -2.71 -12.19 -5.01
N PHE A 72 -3.63 -12.27 -4.03
CA PHE A 72 -3.77 -13.46 -3.17
C PHE A 72 -4.09 -14.72 -3.97
N PHE A 73 -4.93 -14.60 -5.00
CA PHE A 73 -5.21 -15.68 -5.94
C PHE A 73 -4.15 -15.81 -7.05
N ARG A 74 -3.04 -15.06 -6.97
CA ARG A 74 -1.91 -15.08 -7.91
C ARG A 74 -2.36 -14.91 -9.36
N LYS A 75 -3.41 -14.10 -9.58
CA LYS A 75 -3.97 -13.86 -10.92
C LYS A 75 -3.06 -12.93 -11.74
N ASN A 76 -2.81 -13.30 -12.99
CA ASN A 76 -1.98 -12.51 -13.90
C ASN A 76 -2.53 -11.10 -14.19
N TRP A 77 -3.85 -10.91 -14.21
CA TRP A 77 -4.45 -9.59 -14.38
C TRP A 77 -4.17 -8.68 -13.18
N ALA A 78 -4.14 -9.22 -11.96
CA ALA A 78 -3.89 -8.47 -10.74
C ALA A 78 -2.45 -7.99 -10.66
N ARG A 79 -1.49 -8.82 -11.12
CA ARG A 79 -0.10 -8.40 -11.31
C ARG A 79 0.00 -7.16 -12.21
N LYS A 80 -0.61 -7.23 -13.40
CA LYS A 80 -0.58 -6.11 -14.36
C LYS A 80 -1.25 -4.88 -13.77
N ALA A 81 -2.41 -5.04 -13.16
CA ALA A 81 -3.13 -3.95 -12.52
C ALA A 81 -2.26 -3.27 -11.44
N TYR A 82 -1.65 -4.04 -10.54
CA TYR A 82 -0.76 -3.52 -9.50
C TYR A 82 0.38 -2.66 -10.08
N LEU A 83 1.03 -3.14 -11.15
CA LEU A 83 2.11 -2.39 -11.81
C LEU A 83 1.63 -1.03 -12.36
N TYR A 84 0.46 -0.99 -12.98
CA TYR A 84 -0.10 0.25 -13.56
C TYR A 84 -0.69 1.18 -12.52
N THR A 85 -1.21 0.66 -11.41
CA THR A 85 -1.84 1.47 -10.34
C THR A 85 -0.86 1.93 -9.28
N PHE A 86 0.34 1.36 -9.19
CA PHE A 86 1.33 1.72 -8.16
C PHE A 86 1.64 3.22 -8.17
N PHE A 87 1.98 3.79 -9.33
CA PHE A 87 2.33 5.20 -9.43
C PHE A 87 1.13 6.13 -9.20
N PRO A 88 -0.05 5.92 -9.81
CA PRO A 88 -1.25 6.69 -9.47
C PRO A 88 -1.62 6.62 -7.98
N ALA A 89 -1.53 5.45 -7.35
CA ALA A 89 -1.80 5.30 -5.92
C ALA A 89 -0.78 6.07 -5.07
N PHE A 90 0.49 6.10 -5.49
CA PHE A 90 1.51 6.92 -4.85
C PHE A 90 1.22 8.41 -4.96
N LEU A 91 0.60 8.90 -6.05
CA LEU A 91 0.22 10.31 -6.16
C LEU A 91 -0.87 10.71 -5.16
N LEU A 92 -1.78 9.79 -4.83
CA LEU A 92 -2.83 10.05 -3.82
C LEU A 92 -2.25 10.31 -2.44
N TYR A 93 -1.05 9.78 -2.16
CA TYR A 93 -0.33 10.04 -0.91
C TYR A 93 -0.08 11.54 -0.67
N PHE A 94 0.07 12.34 -1.73
CA PHE A 94 0.31 13.77 -1.62
C PHE A 94 -0.96 14.63 -1.52
N LEU A 95 -2.15 14.01 -1.49
CA LEU A 95 -3.39 14.76 -1.30
C LEU A 95 -3.41 15.40 0.09
N PRO A 96 -3.89 16.65 0.21
CA PRO A 96 -4.11 17.33 1.49
C PRO A 96 -4.81 16.47 2.53
N TYR A 97 -5.85 15.73 2.16
CA TYR A 97 -6.57 14.84 3.06
C TYR A 97 -5.71 13.69 3.64
N MET A 98 -4.62 13.30 2.97
CA MET A 98 -3.73 12.22 3.42
C MET A 98 -2.62 12.71 4.37
N HIS A 99 -2.64 13.98 4.78
CA HIS A 99 -1.63 14.56 5.68
C HIS A 99 -1.44 13.76 6.98
N TRP A 100 -2.48 13.09 7.48
CA TRP A 100 -2.43 12.26 8.69
C TRP A 100 -1.42 11.12 8.59
N ILE A 101 -1.05 10.63 7.39
CA ILE A 101 0.00 9.59 7.27
C ILE A 101 1.39 10.14 7.65
N TYR A 102 1.60 11.45 7.59
CA TYR A 102 2.87 12.09 7.93
C TYR A 102 2.99 12.47 9.42
N MET A 103 1.94 12.26 10.23
CA MET A 103 1.79 12.92 11.53
C MET A 103 2.10 12.05 12.75
N SER A 104 3.30 11.49 12.81
CA SER A 104 4.17 11.46 14.00
C SER A 104 5.47 10.71 13.65
N SER A 105 6.59 11.05 14.28
CA SER A 105 7.89 10.41 13.97
C SER A 105 7.89 8.89 14.16
N PHE A 106 7.06 8.36 15.05
CA PHE A 106 6.99 6.91 15.30
C PHE A 106 6.03 6.19 14.36
N ALA A 107 4.88 6.80 14.03
CA ALA A 107 3.94 6.24 13.07
C ALA A 107 4.48 6.26 11.64
N ALA A 108 5.25 7.29 11.27
CA ALA A 108 5.89 7.40 9.97
C ALA A 108 6.78 6.20 9.63
N ILE A 109 7.44 5.60 10.64
CA ILE A 109 8.29 4.40 10.44
C ILE A 109 7.49 3.23 9.87
N PHE A 110 6.26 3.02 10.36
CA PHE A 110 5.41 1.93 9.87
C PHE A 110 4.91 2.21 8.45
N SER A 111 4.57 3.46 8.14
CA SER A 111 4.20 3.88 6.79
C SER A 111 5.36 3.72 5.80
N ASP A 112 6.57 4.11 6.18
CA ASP A 112 7.77 3.91 5.36
C ASP A 112 8.06 2.41 5.14
N LEU A 113 7.92 1.60 6.19
CA LEU A 113 8.10 0.15 6.05
C LEU A 113 7.03 -0.46 5.11
N ALA A 114 5.81 0.05 5.13
CA ALA A 114 4.76 -0.35 4.19
C ALA A 114 5.15 -0.01 2.74
N PHE A 115 5.71 1.17 2.49
CA PHE A 115 6.22 1.57 1.18
C PHE A 115 7.39 0.70 0.73
N VAL A 116 8.32 0.36 1.63
CA VAL A 116 9.42 -0.57 1.33
C VAL A 116 8.87 -1.95 0.93
N CYS A 117 7.93 -2.51 1.70
CA CYS A 117 7.26 -3.77 1.34
C CYS A 117 6.55 -3.67 -0.02
N SER A 118 5.93 -2.53 -0.31
CA SER A 118 5.27 -2.25 -1.59
C SER A 118 6.24 -2.18 -2.77
N GLY A 119 7.40 -1.55 -2.60
CA GLY A 119 8.45 -1.48 -3.60
C GLY A 119 9.13 -2.84 -3.86
N ILE A 120 9.33 -3.64 -2.81
CA ILE A 120 9.81 -5.02 -2.95
C ILE A 120 8.79 -5.84 -3.74
N LEU A 121 7.49 -5.75 -3.38
CA LEU A 121 6.44 -6.44 -4.11
C LEU A 121 6.38 -5.99 -5.57
N LEU A 122 6.46 -4.69 -5.84
CA LEU A 122 6.50 -4.14 -7.19
C LEU A 122 7.64 -4.76 -8.02
N THR A 123 8.84 -4.84 -7.44
CA THR A 123 10.01 -5.43 -8.10
C THR A 123 9.79 -6.90 -8.43
N ILE A 124 9.22 -7.67 -7.50
CA ILE A 124 8.86 -9.08 -7.71
C ILE A 124 7.86 -9.22 -8.87
N LEU A 125 6.84 -8.36 -8.89
CA LEU A 125 5.79 -8.38 -9.91
C LEU A 125 6.28 -7.88 -11.29
N ALA A 126 7.28 -7.00 -11.33
CA ALA A 126 7.84 -6.43 -12.55
C ALA A 126 8.78 -7.38 -13.28
N ILE A 127 9.42 -8.33 -12.58
CA ILE A 127 10.39 -9.28 -13.16
C ILE A 127 9.83 -10.72 -13.09
N PRO A 128 8.78 -11.05 -13.85
CA PRO A 128 8.09 -12.33 -13.73
C PRO A 128 8.98 -13.53 -14.05
N THR A 129 10.03 -13.39 -14.86
CA THR A 129 10.94 -14.49 -15.23
C THR A 129 11.74 -15.07 -14.06
N LEU A 130 11.95 -14.29 -12.99
CA LEU A 130 12.61 -14.74 -11.75
C LEU A 130 11.62 -15.38 -10.76
N TYR A 131 10.32 -15.13 -10.96
CA TYR A 131 9.25 -15.44 -10.02
C TYR A 131 8.10 -16.24 -10.66
N GLU A 132 8.31 -16.73 -11.88
CA GLU A 132 7.39 -17.54 -12.69
C GLU A 132 6.69 -18.66 -11.88
N PRO A 133 7.37 -19.39 -10.98
CA PRO A 133 6.73 -20.44 -10.18
C PRO A 133 5.61 -19.94 -9.24
N LEU A 134 5.50 -18.63 -9.01
CA LEU A 134 4.41 -18.02 -8.24
C LEU A 134 3.13 -17.85 -9.06
N PHE A 135 3.23 -17.63 -10.37
CA PHE A 135 2.11 -17.29 -11.26
C PHE A 135 1.77 -18.37 -12.29
N GLU A 136 2.44 -19.52 -12.23
CA GLU A 136 2.03 -20.70 -12.99
C GLU A 136 0.61 -21.10 -12.57
N ASP A 137 -0.30 -21.10 -13.55
CA ASP A 137 -1.64 -21.67 -13.41
C ASP A 137 -1.46 -23.16 -13.08
N LYS A 138 -1.59 -23.52 -11.80
CA LYS A 138 -1.87 -24.91 -11.45
C LYS A 138 -3.31 -25.16 -11.90
N PHE A 139 -3.42 -25.82 -13.05
CA PHE A 139 -4.66 -26.33 -13.64
C PHE A 139 -5.64 -26.85 -12.58
#